data_AF-W9HA41-F1
#
_entry.id   AF-W9HA41-F1
#
_cell.length_a   1.000
_cell.length_b   1.000
_cell.length_c   1.000
_cell.angle_alpha   90.00
_cell.angle_beta   90.00
_cell.angle_gamma   90.00
#
_symmetry.space_group_name_H-M   'P 1'
#
loop_
_entity.id
_entity.type
_entity.pdbx_description
1 polymer ?
#
loop_
_entity_poly.entity_id
_entity_poly.type
_entity_poly.pdbx_seq_one_letter_code
_entity_poly.pdbx_strand_id
1 'polypeptide(L)' 'MAKPLVSDELWAVVAPLLPSRPPRPKGGRPPVDDRAALTGILFVLRSGIPWEMLPREYNAPLD' A
#
# COMPACT_ATOMS: atom_id res chain seq x y z
N MET A 1 -16.28 11.22 8.52
CA MET A 1 -14.97 10.89 7.93
C MET A 1 -15.19 9.98 6.73
N ALA A 2 -14.39 10.10 5.67
CA ALA A 2 -14.51 9.22 4.51
C ALA A 2 -14.15 7.77 4.89
N LYS A 3 -14.85 6.79 4.30
CA LYS A 3 -14.56 5.36 4.52
C LYS A 3 -13.16 5.05 3.94
N PRO A 4 -12.29 4.30 4.65
CA PRO A 4 -11.00 3.89 4.10
C PRO A 4 -11.21 3.07 2.82
N LEU A 5 -10.37 3.31 1.81
CA LEU A 5 -10.43 2.59 0.52
C LEU A 5 -10.20 1.09 0.71
N VAL A 6 -9.28 0.72 1.61
CA VAL A 6 -9.07 -0.66 2.05
C VAL A 6 -9.63 -0.80 3.47
N SER A 7 -10.85 -1.32 3.60
CA SER A 7 -11.44 -1.60 4.91
C SER A 7 -10.80 -2.82 5.57
N ASP A 8 -11.05 -3.01 6.87
CA ASP A 8 -10.52 -4.16 7.60
C ASP A 8 -11.08 -5.47 7.06
N GLU A 9 -12.34 -5.49 6.65
CA GLU A 9 -12.98 -6.68 6.06
C GLU A 9 -12.35 -7.04 4.72
N LEU A 10 -12.06 -6.05 3.87
CA LEU A 10 -11.36 -6.29 2.62
C LEU A 10 -9.92 -6.77 2.88
N TRP A 11 -9.24 -6.14 3.83
CA TRP A 11 -7.87 -6.52 4.17
C TRP A 11 -7.78 -7.95 4.71
N ALA A 12 -8.74 -8.38 5.52
CA ALA A 12 -8.81 -9.75 6.02
C ALA A 12 -8.90 -10.81 4.91
N VAL A 13 -9.49 -10.45 3.76
CA VAL A 13 -9.56 -11.33 2.58
C VAL A 13 -8.26 -11.29 1.76
N VAL A 14 -7.65 -10.10 1.62
CA VAL A 14 -6.47 -9.92 0.75
C VAL A 14 -5.17 -10.37 1.42
N ALA A 15 -4.95 -10.03 2.69
CA ALA A 15 -3.68 -10.25 3.38
C ALA A 15 -3.19 -11.71 3.35
N PRO A 16 -4.05 -12.74 3.55
CA PRO A 16 -3.62 -14.14 3.49
C PRO A 16 -3.19 -14.62 2.09
N LEU A 17 -3.55 -13.89 1.03
CA LEU A 17 -3.22 -14.21 -0.35
C LEU A 17 -1.84 -13.67 -0.75
N LEU A 18 -1.27 -12.76 0.04
CA LEU A 18 0.03 -12.19 -0.23
C LEU A 18 1.13 -13.23 0.05
N PRO A 19 2.16 -13.32 -0.81
CA PRO A 19 3.29 -14.22 -0.56
C PRO A 19 4.08 -13.74 0.66
N SER A 20 4.72 -14.67 1.36
CA SER A 20 5.67 -14.30 2.42
C SER A 20 6.80 -13.44 1.85
N ARG A 21 7.18 -12.41 2.60
CA ARG A 21 8.20 -11.46 2.15
C ARG A 21 9.57 -12.17 2.05
N PRO A 22 10.25 -12.14 0.90
CA PRO A 22 11.52 -12.83 0.74
C PRO A 22 12.62 -12.17 1.59
N PRO A 23 13.63 -12.93 2.06
CA PRO A 23 14.78 -12.36 2.77
C PRO A 23 15.52 -11.34 1.90
N ARG A 24 15.96 -10.24 2.52
CA ARG A 24 16.72 -9.16 1.86
C ARG A 24 18.15 -9.06 2.44
N PRO A 25 19.06 -9.99 2.08
CA PRO A 25 20.39 -10.06 2.68
C PRO A 25 21.25 -8.82 2.42
N LYS A 26 21.02 -8.11 1.31
CA LYS A 26 21.71 -6.86 0.95
C LYS A 26 21.05 -5.60 1.53
N GLY A 27 19.92 -5.72 2.24
CA GLY A 27 19.20 -4.59 2.84
C GLY A 27 18.57 -3.63 1.81
N GLY A 28 18.70 -2.33 2.06
CA GLY A 28 18.08 -1.23 1.30
C GLY A 28 16.81 -0.69 1.97
N ARG A 29 16.19 0.34 1.37
CA ARG A 29 14.97 0.96 1.91
C ARG A 29 13.90 -0.12 2.14
N PRO A 30 13.32 -0.24 3.35
CA PRO A 30 12.20 -1.13 3.60
C PRO A 30 11.06 -0.81 2.63
N PRO A 31 10.35 -1.82 2.10
CA PRO A 31 9.14 -1.56 1.35
C PRO A 31 8.08 -0.98 2.30
N VAL A 32 7.16 -0.21 1.76
CA VAL A 32 5.97 0.23 2.48
C VAL A 32 5.17 -0.96 3.00
N ASP A 33 4.27 -0.70 3.94
CA ASP A 33 3.27 -1.68 4.37
C ASP A 33 2.39 -2.12 3.18
N ASP A 34 2.06 -3.41 3.12
CA ASP A 34 1.36 -3.98 1.97
C ASP A 34 -0.08 -3.44 1.85
N ARG A 35 -0.74 -3.09 2.97
CA ARG A 35 -2.06 -2.45 2.97
C ARG A 35 -1.98 -1.02 2.48
N ALA A 36 -0.92 -0.30 2.87
CA ALA A 36 -0.65 1.04 2.36
C ALA A 36 -0.40 1.01 0.84
N ALA A 37 0.41 0.06 0.35
CA ALA A 37 0.64 -0.14 -1.08
C ALA A 37 -0.67 -0.38 -1.84
N LEU A 38 -1.51 -1.30 -1.36
CA LEU A 38 -2.81 -1.58 -1.98
C LEU A 38 -3.71 -0.34 -1.98
N THR A 39 -3.70 0.42 -0.89
CA THR A 39 -4.48 1.67 -0.79
C THR A 39 -4.03 2.68 -1.85
N GLY A 40 -2.72 2.87 -2.03
CA GLY A 40 -2.16 3.76 -3.06
C GLY A 40 -2.50 3.31 -4.48
N ILE A 41 -2.38 2.00 -4.77
CA ILE A 41 -2.77 1.42 -6.07
C ILE A 41 -4.25 1.71 -6.37
N LEU A 42 -5.15 1.41 -5.43
CA LEU A 42 -6.59 1.64 -5.61
C LEU A 42 -6.93 3.13 -5.74
N PHE A 43 -6.21 4.00 -5.02
CA PHE A 43 -6.38 5.45 -5.15
C PHE A 43 -6.05 5.95 -6.55
N VAL A 44 -4.90 5.54 -7.10
CA VAL A 44 -4.48 5.88 -8.47
C VAL A 44 -5.49 5.35 -9.49
N LEU A 45 -5.88 4.08 -9.37
CA LEU A 45 -6.84 3.46 -10.29
C LEU A 45 -8.23 4.13 -10.26
N ARG A 46 -8.68 4.59 -9.08
CA ARG A 46 -9.99 5.23 -8.93
C ARG A 46 -10.00 6.70 -9.39
N SER A 47 -8.92 7.42 -9.13
CA SER A 47 -8.82 8.86 -9.42
C SER A 47 -8.29 9.15 -10.83
N GLY A 48 -7.56 8.21 -11.43
CA GLY A 48 -6.92 8.38 -12.74
C GLY A 48 -5.69 9.30 -12.72
N ILE A 49 -5.18 9.66 -11.53
CA ILE A 49 -4.00 10.53 -11.44
C ILE A 49 -2.72 9.79 -11.87
N PRO A 50 -1.71 10.50 -12.39
CA PRO A 50 -0.37 9.95 -12.53
C PRO A 50 0.23 9.50 -11.19
N TRP A 51 1.07 8.47 -11.21
CA TRP A 51 1.76 7.94 -10.02
C TRP A 51 2.61 8.98 -9.27
N GLU A 52 3.22 9.92 -9.99
CA GLU A 52 4.00 11.02 -9.41
C GLU A 52 3.17 12.00 -8.57
N MET A 53 1.85 12.02 -8.79
CA MET A 53 0.90 12.82 -8.03
C MET A 53 0.30 12.07 -6.84
N LEU A 54 0.66 10.80 -6.62
CA LEU A 54 0.17 10.03 -5.49
C LEU A 54 0.56 10.73 -4.17
N PRO A 55 -0.41 11.01 -3.28
CA PRO A 55 -0.12 11.65 -1.99
C PRO A 55 0.96 10.89 -1.21
N ARG A 56 1.89 11.64 -0.60
CA ARG A 56 3.04 11.07 0.12
C ARG A 56 2.65 10.16 1.28
N GLU A 57 1.49 10.41 1.88
CA GLU A 57 0.84 9.58 2.89
C GLU A 57 0.63 8.12 2.47
N TYR A 58 0.60 7.81 1.16
CA TYR A 58 0.52 6.43 0.64
C TYR A 58 1.88 5.85 0.23
N ASN A 59 2.97 6.61 0.27
CA ASN A 59 4.26 6.26 -0.33
C ASN A 59 5.38 5.83 0.65
N ALA A 60 5.18 5.92 1.97
CA ALA A 60 6.00 5.33 3.06
C ALA A 60 5.82 6.15 4.36
N PRO A 61 6.18 5.59 5.54
CA PRO A 61 6.25 6.37 6.78
C PRO A 61 7.23 7.55 6.64
N LEU A 62 6.90 8.67 7.30
CA LEU A 62 7.74 9.87 7.40
C LEU A 62 8.79 9.66 8.49
N ASP A 63 9.74 8.76 8.24
CA ASP A 63 10.86 8.49 9.14
C ASP A 63 12.13 8.19 8.32
#